data_AF-A0A2B4SAF5-F1
#
_entry.id   AF-A0A2B4SAF5-F1
#
_cell.length_a   1.000
_cell.length_b   1.000
_cell.length_c   1.000
_cell.angle_alpha   90.00
_cell.angle_beta   90.00
_cell.angle_gamma   90.00
#
_symmetry.space_group_name_H-M   'P 1'
#
loop_
_entity.id
_entity.type
_entity.pdbx_description
1 polymer ?
#
loop_
_entity_poly.entity_id
_entity_poly.type
_entity_poly.pdbx_seq_one_letter_code
_entity_poly.pdbx_strand_id
1 'polypeptide(L)'
;MPRRSSPSKPSFFLQDKIRTKISGGVNVSDRGKEKLDYNHCNLLPFPLKMAASLDPDRVLCCSKEKDNFLRIARLLISGGTVLLREVFDDECPPSNLPKILQNQSTEKRLRAAKLTKPQWDCLYPSPGMYGKSTDFDITLLFRLLRNICSFTPPVTGWDALPASKDYTFEADLARIKYFRNSIYGHVNENMEIADDCFVVLWREISGALVRIAGQISSTKSKEWQNAIERFLQDPITEADKRYEQELWQLYQNDTEIKEFMNNLDCSVKHVEKAIYVETRDIKDRLGGEVKATTQEVQGLRKEVREEARDIKDHLGGEVKATTQEVQDLRKEVREEARDIKVHLGREVKAIAQEVYGLRQDICSSVGGQLVDLFF
;
A
#
# COMPACT_ATOMS: atom_id res chain seq x y z
N MET A 1 48.23 11.32 18.52
CA MET A 1 48.58 9.88 18.48
C MET A 1 47.90 9.20 19.66
N PRO A 2 47.26 8.02 19.51
CA PRO A 2 46.41 7.55 18.39
C PRO A 2 45.08 6.96 18.98
N ARG A 3 44.03 6.53 18.28
CA ARG A 3 43.87 5.90 16.95
C ARG A 3 42.53 6.29 16.31
N ARG A 4 42.55 6.21 14.98
CA ARG A 4 41.45 6.30 14.00
C ARG A 4 40.43 5.17 14.16
N SER A 5 39.18 5.42 13.79
CA SER A 5 38.51 4.73 12.68
C SER A 5 37.14 5.34 12.36
N SER A 6 36.96 5.68 11.09
CA SER A 6 35.76 6.23 10.46
C SER A 6 34.62 5.19 10.29
N PRO A 7 33.41 5.62 9.89
CA PRO A 7 32.14 4.94 10.16
C PRO A 7 31.66 4.07 8.99
N SER A 8 30.85 3.05 9.26
CA SER A 8 30.11 2.32 8.22
C SER A 8 28.60 2.39 8.47
N LYS A 9 27.89 2.85 7.43
CA LYS A 9 26.43 2.81 7.30
C LYS A 9 25.98 1.43 6.78
N PRO A 10 24.68 1.09 6.89
CA PRO A 10 24.17 -0.27 6.87
C PRO A 10 23.86 -0.77 5.46
N SER A 11 24.18 -2.05 5.16
CA SER A 11 23.79 -2.72 3.92
C SER A 11 22.63 -3.69 4.15
N PHE A 12 21.51 -3.34 3.53
CA PHE A 12 20.61 -4.23 2.78
C PHE A 12 21.13 -5.67 2.58
N PHE A 13 20.45 -6.65 3.17
CA PHE A 13 20.39 -8.04 2.67
C PHE A 13 19.12 -8.71 3.20
N LEU A 14 18.01 -8.56 2.49
CA LEU A 14 16.79 -9.37 2.64
C LEU A 14 15.99 -9.33 1.34
N GLN A 15 16.66 -9.61 0.23
CA GLN A 15 16.05 -10.05 -1.02
C GLN A 15 17.02 -11.02 -1.68
N ASP A 16 16.91 -12.31 -1.33
CA ASP A 16 17.40 -13.42 -2.16
C ASP A 16 16.90 -14.74 -1.55
N LYS A 17 15.63 -15.05 -1.85
CA LYS A 17 15.08 -16.40 -1.74
C LYS A 17 13.78 -16.43 -2.53
N ILE A 18 13.89 -16.69 -3.84
CA ILE A 18 12.98 -17.48 -4.70
C ILE A 18 13.65 -17.53 -6.08
N ARG A 19 14.60 -18.45 -6.24
CA ARG A 19 14.85 -19.12 -7.52
C ARG A 19 15.61 -20.41 -7.25
N THR A 20 15.25 -21.46 -7.98
CA THR A 20 15.91 -22.77 -8.06
C THR A 20 15.36 -23.84 -7.10
N LYS A 21 14.39 -24.62 -7.60
CA LYS A 21 14.48 -26.09 -7.66
C LYS A 21 13.39 -26.63 -8.60
N ILE A 22 13.77 -26.77 -9.88
CA ILE A 22 13.23 -27.78 -10.79
C ILE A 22 14.25 -28.92 -10.79
N SER A 23 13.75 -30.14 -10.61
CA SER A 23 14.35 -31.47 -10.83
C SER A 23 14.29 -32.35 -9.58
N GLY A 24 13.52 -33.42 -9.69
CA GLY A 24 13.22 -34.35 -8.62
C GLY A 24 11.96 -35.13 -8.98
N GLY A 25 12.04 -35.87 -10.09
CA GLY A 25 10.98 -36.79 -10.50
C GLY A 25 10.80 -37.90 -9.48
N VAL A 26 9.55 -38.21 -9.18
CA VAL A 26 9.14 -39.48 -8.58
C VAL A 26 7.94 -39.97 -9.37
N ASN A 27 8.15 -41.06 -10.10
CA ASN A 27 7.11 -41.89 -10.69
C ASN A 27 6.28 -42.51 -9.56
N VAL A 28 4.96 -42.29 -9.57
CA VAL A 28 4.01 -43.13 -8.84
C VAL A 28 2.85 -43.48 -9.75
N SER A 29 2.86 -44.74 -10.16
CA SER A 29 1.76 -45.66 -10.42
C SER A 29 0.47 -45.08 -11.00
N ASP A 30 0.34 -45.33 -12.29
CA ASP A 30 -0.91 -45.57 -13.01
C ASP A 30 -1.83 -46.48 -12.17
N ARG A 31 -3.02 -45.97 -11.82
CA ARG A 31 -4.16 -46.77 -11.36
C ARG A 31 -5.45 -46.00 -11.62
N GLY A 32 -6.18 -46.52 -12.60
CA GLY A 32 -7.49 -46.12 -13.09
C GLY A 32 -8.30 -45.18 -12.21
N LYS A 33 -8.42 -43.94 -12.67
CA LYS A 33 -9.57 -43.08 -12.38
C LYS A 33 -10.21 -42.75 -13.71
N GLU A 34 -11.32 -43.40 -14.00
CA GLU A 34 -12.33 -42.89 -14.92
C GLU A 34 -12.69 -41.47 -14.44
N LYS A 35 -12.06 -40.47 -15.06
CA LYS A 35 -12.48 -39.08 -14.96
C LYS A 35 -13.75 -38.97 -15.78
N LEU A 36 -14.90 -38.87 -15.12
CA LEU A 36 -16.07 -38.24 -15.73
C LEU A 36 -15.65 -36.81 -16.08
N ASP A 37 -15.51 -36.56 -17.37
CA ASP A 37 -15.04 -35.29 -17.92
C ASP A 37 -16.17 -34.26 -17.84
N TYR A 38 -16.25 -33.56 -16.70
CA TYR A 38 -17.20 -32.46 -16.47
C TYR A 38 -16.83 -31.17 -17.25
N ASN A 39 -15.82 -31.21 -18.13
CA ASN A 39 -15.37 -30.05 -18.92
C ASN A 39 -16.11 -29.86 -20.26
N HIS A 40 -17.16 -30.65 -20.54
CA HIS A 40 -17.87 -30.52 -21.82
C HIS A 40 -18.76 -29.27 -21.93
N CYS A 41 -18.99 -28.54 -20.83
CA CYS A 41 -19.66 -27.24 -20.83
C CYS A 41 -18.68 -26.06 -20.87
N ASN A 42 -17.51 -26.23 -21.46
CA ASN A 42 -16.69 -25.08 -21.85
C ASN A 42 -17.43 -24.35 -22.98
N LEU A 43 -18.04 -23.22 -22.65
CA LEU A 43 -18.47 -22.19 -23.60
C LEU A 43 -17.22 -21.75 -24.38
N LEU A 44 -16.91 -22.48 -25.46
CA LEU A 44 -15.80 -22.15 -26.34
C LEU A 44 -16.07 -20.78 -26.97
N PRO A 45 -15.06 -19.91 -27.07
CA PRO A 45 -15.19 -18.70 -27.89
C PRO A 45 -15.37 -19.15 -29.35
N PHE A 46 -16.59 -18.99 -29.87
CA PHE A 46 -16.88 -19.27 -31.27
C PHE A 46 -16.14 -18.28 -32.18
N PRO A 47 -15.70 -18.72 -33.37
CA PRO A 47 -14.96 -17.87 -34.30
C PRO A 47 -15.83 -16.67 -34.73
N LEU A 48 -15.24 -15.47 -34.69
CA LEU A 48 -15.81 -14.22 -35.22
C LEU A 48 -16.20 -14.41 -36.68
N LYS A 49 -17.45 -14.81 -36.90
CA LYS A 49 -18.09 -14.78 -38.22
C LYS A 49 -18.64 -13.36 -38.37
N MET A 50 -18.25 -12.68 -39.45
CA MET A 50 -18.70 -11.32 -39.79
C MET A 50 -20.21 -11.17 -39.51
N ALA A 51 -20.58 -10.13 -38.75
CA ALA A 51 -21.96 -9.85 -38.38
C ALA A 51 -22.79 -9.52 -39.64
N ALA A 52 -23.51 -10.52 -40.15
CA ALA A 52 -24.62 -10.27 -41.06
C ALA A 52 -25.75 -9.66 -40.21
N SER A 53 -26.42 -8.63 -40.75
CA SER A 53 -27.66 -8.10 -40.17
C SER A 53 -28.66 -9.26 -40.03
N LEU A 54 -28.91 -9.67 -38.79
CA LEU A 54 -29.96 -10.62 -38.47
C LEU A 54 -31.29 -9.87 -38.42
N ASP A 55 -32.32 -10.47 -39.00
CA ASP A 55 -33.70 -9.99 -38.94
C ASP A 55 -34.18 -9.88 -37.48
N PRO A 56 -34.67 -8.71 -37.01
CA PRO A 56 -35.13 -8.53 -35.64
C PRO A 56 -36.17 -9.55 -35.19
N ASP A 57 -37.09 -9.95 -36.08
CA ASP A 57 -38.12 -10.95 -35.75
C ASP A 57 -37.49 -12.33 -35.49
N ARG A 58 -36.40 -12.65 -36.20
CA ARG A 58 -35.62 -13.87 -35.98
C ARG A 58 -34.74 -13.80 -34.72
N VAL A 59 -34.23 -12.61 -34.36
CA VAL A 59 -33.50 -12.41 -33.10
C VAL A 59 -34.44 -12.52 -31.90
N LEU A 60 -35.70 -12.09 -32.04
CA LEU A 60 -36.70 -12.12 -30.99
C LEU A 60 -37.60 -13.37 -31.00
N CYS A 61 -37.46 -14.27 -31.98
CA CYS A 61 -38.30 -15.47 -32.05
C CYS A 61 -38.04 -16.44 -30.89
N CYS A 62 -39.11 -17.10 -30.42
CA CYS A 62 -39.04 -18.12 -29.38
C CYS A 62 -38.33 -19.36 -29.92
N SER A 63 -37.28 -19.83 -29.24
CA SER A 63 -36.58 -21.09 -29.52
C SER A 63 -36.59 -21.97 -28.26
N LYS A 64 -36.40 -23.28 -28.45
CA LYS A 64 -36.32 -24.22 -27.32
C LYS A 64 -35.13 -23.89 -26.42
N GLU A 65 -34.03 -23.45 -27.02
CA GLU A 65 -32.80 -23.06 -26.33
C GLU A 65 -32.97 -21.78 -25.51
N LYS A 66 -33.82 -20.84 -25.95
CA LYS A 66 -34.24 -19.68 -25.15
C LYS A 66 -35.14 -20.07 -23.99
N ASP A 67 -36.07 -21.00 -24.22
CA ASP A 67 -36.89 -21.54 -23.13
C ASP A 67 -36.01 -22.24 -22.08
N ASN A 68 -34.99 -23.00 -22.51
CA ASN A 68 -34.01 -23.62 -21.63
C ASN A 68 -33.26 -22.57 -20.79
N PHE A 69 -32.80 -21.48 -21.42
CA PHE A 69 -32.17 -20.37 -20.70
C PHE A 69 -33.10 -19.75 -19.66
N LEU A 70 -34.34 -19.41 -20.05
CA LEU A 70 -35.33 -18.80 -19.16
C LEU A 70 -35.60 -19.70 -17.93
N ARG A 71 -35.71 -21.01 -18.15
CA ARG A 71 -35.89 -22.01 -17.10
C ARG A 71 -34.73 -22.00 -16.10
N ILE A 72 -33.50 -22.02 -16.59
CA ILE A 72 -32.29 -21.97 -15.75
C ILE A 72 -32.19 -20.64 -15.01
N ALA A 73 -32.41 -19.53 -15.71
CA ALA A 73 -32.41 -18.19 -15.14
C ALA A 73 -33.42 -18.06 -13.99
N ARG A 74 -34.63 -18.58 -14.16
CA ARG A 74 -35.68 -18.53 -13.14
C ARG A 74 -35.33 -19.38 -11.91
N LEU A 75 -34.73 -20.56 -12.09
CA LEU A 75 -34.23 -21.35 -10.95
C LEU A 75 -33.15 -20.60 -10.18
N LEU A 76 -32.17 -20.03 -10.89
CA LEU A 76 -31.05 -19.33 -10.28
C LEU A 76 -31.50 -18.05 -9.58
N ILE A 77 -32.27 -17.19 -10.24
CA ILE A 77 -32.65 -15.88 -9.72
C ILE A 77 -33.83 -15.99 -8.78
N SER A 78 -35.00 -16.42 -9.26
CA SER A 78 -36.20 -16.47 -8.41
C SER A 78 -36.06 -17.55 -7.34
N GLY A 79 -35.71 -18.76 -7.75
CA GLY A 79 -35.55 -19.90 -6.84
C GLY A 79 -34.45 -19.66 -5.81
N GLY A 80 -33.27 -19.28 -6.29
CA GLY A 80 -32.13 -18.94 -5.43
C GLY A 80 -32.41 -17.76 -4.51
N THR A 81 -33.03 -16.67 -4.97
CA THR A 81 -33.35 -15.51 -4.11
C THR A 81 -34.29 -15.92 -2.98
N VAL A 82 -35.37 -16.65 -3.27
CA VAL A 82 -36.34 -17.05 -2.25
C VAL A 82 -35.67 -17.94 -1.20
N LEU A 83 -34.97 -19.00 -1.63
CA LEU A 83 -34.34 -19.93 -0.69
C LEU A 83 -33.21 -19.28 0.11
N LEU A 84 -32.32 -18.51 -0.52
CA LEU A 84 -31.24 -17.83 0.21
C LEU A 84 -31.77 -16.77 1.17
N ARG A 85 -32.90 -16.13 0.86
CA ARG A 85 -33.55 -15.19 1.76
C ARG A 85 -34.12 -15.88 2.97
N GLU A 86 -34.78 -17.02 2.80
CA GLU A 86 -35.28 -17.79 3.93
C GLU A 86 -34.15 -18.28 4.84
N VAL A 87 -33.06 -18.80 4.27
CA VAL A 87 -31.84 -19.14 5.02
C VAL A 87 -31.31 -17.92 5.76
N PHE A 88 -31.24 -16.79 5.08
CA PHE A 88 -30.77 -15.54 5.67
C PHE A 88 -31.66 -15.09 6.82
N ASP A 89 -32.98 -15.15 6.67
CA ASP A 89 -33.95 -14.75 7.68
C ASP A 89 -33.98 -15.71 8.88
N ASP A 90 -33.59 -16.97 8.70
CA ASP A 90 -33.41 -17.92 9.81
C ASP A 90 -32.18 -17.56 10.66
N GLU A 91 -31.04 -17.28 10.01
CA GLU A 91 -29.80 -16.86 10.66
C GLU A 91 -29.83 -15.42 11.20
N CYS A 92 -30.55 -14.53 10.51
CA CYS A 92 -30.64 -13.11 10.76
C CYS A 92 -32.11 -12.67 10.68
N PRO A 93 -32.93 -12.98 11.71
CA PRO A 93 -34.36 -12.66 11.71
C PRO A 93 -34.64 -11.20 11.31
N PRO A 94 -35.64 -10.92 10.45
CA PRO A 94 -35.94 -9.57 9.98
C PRO A 94 -36.15 -8.55 11.12
N SER A 95 -36.70 -8.98 12.25
CA SER A 95 -36.88 -8.15 13.45
C SER A 95 -35.55 -7.74 14.11
N ASN A 96 -34.50 -8.54 13.93
CA ASN A 96 -33.17 -8.34 14.49
C ASN A 96 -32.20 -7.70 13.49
N LEU A 97 -32.51 -7.75 12.19
CA LEU A 97 -31.66 -7.22 11.12
C LEU A 97 -31.19 -5.77 11.36
N PRO A 98 -32.05 -4.81 11.76
CA PRO A 98 -31.60 -3.46 12.10
C PRO A 98 -30.52 -3.42 13.18
N LYS A 99 -30.68 -4.22 14.25
CA LYS A 99 -29.70 -4.30 15.35
C LYS A 99 -28.38 -4.93 14.89
N ILE A 100 -28.46 -5.94 14.03
CA ILE A 100 -27.27 -6.60 13.44
C ILE A 100 -26.51 -5.61 12.56
N LEU A 101 -27.20 -4.84 11.71
CA LEU A 101 -26.61 -3.85 10.81
C LEU A 101 -26.09 -2.60 11.54
N GLN A 102 -26.69 -2.23 12.68
CA GLN A 102 -26.22 -1.15 13.55
C GLN A 102 -24.89 -1.50 14.26
N ASN A 103 -24.59 -2.78 14.42
CA ASN A 103 -23.37 -3.22 15.09
C ASN A 103 -22.12 -2.82 14.28
N GLN A 104 -21.21 -2.06 14.92
CA GLN A 104 -19.98 -1.58 14.27
C GLN A 104 -19.08 -2.71 13.73
N SER A 105 -19.08 -3.89 14.35
CA SER A 105 -18.31 -5.04 13.85
C SER A 105 -18.89 -5.62 12.57
N THR A 106 -20.22 -5.66 12.45
CA THR A 106 -20.94 -6.04 11.23
C THR A 106 -20.64 -5.06 10.12
N GLU A 107 -20.78 -3.76 10.38
CA GLU A 107 -20.49 -2.71 9.40
C GLU A 107 -19.04 -2.81 8.89
N LYS A 108 -18.06 -3.01 9.78
CA LYS A 108 -16.65 -3.21 9.40
C LYS A 108 -16.47 -4.44 8.49
N ARG A 109 -17.13 -5.57 8.80
CA ARG A 109 -17.10 -6.77 7.94
C ARG A 109 -17.70 -6.48 6.56
N LEU A 110 -18.84 -5.79 6.50
CA LEU A 110 -19.49 -5.43 5.24
C LEU A 110 -18.65 -4.46 4.39
N ARG A 111 -17.96 -3.50 5.02
CA ARG A 111 -16.99 -2.61 4.33
C ARG A 111 -15.82 -3.41 3.77
N ALA A 112 -15.25 -4.33 4.55
CA ALA A 112 -14.17 -5.21 4.12
C ALA A 112 -14.62 -6.15 2.98
N ALA A 113 -15.90 -6.53 2.96
CA ALA A 113 -16.47 -7.35 1.91
C ALA A 113 -16.53 -6.63 0.55
N LYS A 114 -16.34 -5.29 0.48
CA LYS A 114 -16.39 -4.46 -0.74
C LYS A 114 -17.75 -4.44 -1.45
N LEU A 115 -18.84 -4.21 -0.72
CA LEU A 115 -20.17 -4.06 -1.32
C LEU A 115 -20.18 -2.97 -2.41
N THR A 116 -20.95 -3.17 -3.49
CA THR A 116 -21.17 -2.08 -4.45
C THR A 116 -22.00 -0.99 -3.79
N LYS A 117 -21.96 0.24 -4.34
CA LYS A 117 -22.78 1.33 -3.80
C LYS A 117 -24.28 1.00 -3.77
N PRO A 118 -24.90 0.45 -4.84
CA PRO A 118 -26.31 0.04 -4.78
C PRO A 118 -26.61 -1.00 -3.69
N GLN A 119 -25.72 -1.96 -3.49
CA GLN A 119 -25.87 -2.96 -2.42
C GLN A 119 -25.72 -2.33 -1.03
N TRP A 120 -24.78 -1.39 -0.88
CA TRP A 120 -24.60 -0.65 0.37
C TRP A 120 -25.83 0.21 0.69
N ASP A 121 -26.34 0.94 -0.29
CA ASP A 121 -27.51 1.80 -0.15
C ASP A 121 -28.79 0.97 0.10
N CYS A 122 -28.86 -0.27 -0.40
CA CYS A 122 -29.91 -1.23 -0.06
C CYS A 122 -29.88 -1.64 1.43
N LEU A 123 -28.68 -1.77 2.03
CA LEU A 123 -28.54 -2.08 3.46
C LEU A 123 -28.70 -0.84 4.37
N TYR A 124 -28.20 0.30 3.92
CA TYR A 124 -28.13 1.57 4.66
C TYR A 124 -28.68 2.74 3.82
N PRO A 125 -30.01 2.79 3.59
CA PRO A 125 -30.61 3.77 2.68
C PRO A 125 -30.47 5.21 3.16
N SER A 126 -30.42 5.43 4.48
CA SER A 126 -30.16 6.73 5.08
C SER A 126 -29.64 6.57 6.52
N PRO A 127 -29.02 7.60 7.12
CA PRO A 127 -28.49 7.51 8.48
C PRO A 127 -29.56 7.07 9.50
N GLY A 128 -29.32 5.95 10.18
CA GLY A 128 -30.24 5.38 11.17
C GLY A 128 -31.37 4.52 10.58
N MET A 129 -31.47 4.40 9.25
CA MET A 129 -32.40 3.51 8.57
C MET A 129 -31.67 2.29 8.01
N TYR A 130 -32.35 1.15 8.02
CA TYR A 130 -31.78 -0.14 7.59
C TYR A 130 -32.71 -0.82 6.58
N GLY A 131 -32.11 -1.53 5.64
CA GLY A 131 -32.80 -2.29 4.61
C GLY A 131 -33.61 -3.47 5.16
N LYS A 132 -34.54 -3.97 4.35
CA LYS A 132 -35.34 -5.16 4.63
C LYS A 132 -34.85 -6.32 3.78
N SER A 133 -34.86 -7.54 4.33
CA SER A 133 -34.44 -8.74 3.60
C SER A 133 -35.27 -9.00 2.33
N THR A 134 -36.52 -8.52 2.28
CA THR A 134 -37.39 -8.58 1.11
C THR A 134 -36.84 -7.84 -0.11
N ASP A 135 -36.00 -6.84 0.12
CA ASP A 135 -35.46 -5.96 -0.92
C ASP A 135 -34.10 -6.47 -1.44
N PHE A 136 -33.55 -7.53 -0.84
CA PHE A 136 -32.24 -8.05 -1.18
C PHE A 136 -32.34 -9.01 -2.37
N ASP A 137 -31.52 -8.73 -3.39
CA ASP A 137 -31.29 -9.64 -4.51
C ASP A 137 -30.42 -10.85 -4.08
N ILE A 138 -30.34 -11.86 -4.95
CA ILE A 138 -29.54 -13.07 -4.69
C ILE A 138 -28.05 -12.78 -4.45
N THR A 139 -27.49 -11.75 -5.11
CA THR A 139 -26.09 -11.37 -4.95
C THR A 139 -25.84 -10.87 -3.54
N LEU A 140 -26.66 -9.92 -3.08
CA LEU A 140 -26.56 -9.33 -1.77
C LEU A 140 -26.82 -10.40 -0.70
N LEU A 141 -27.86 -11.22 -0.85
CA LEU A 141 -28.15 -12.33 0.05
C LEU A 141 -26.95 -13.26 0.21
N PHE A 142 -26.34 -13.72 -0.88
CA PHE A 142 -25.15 -14.57 -0.80
C PHE A 142 -23.99 -13.87 -0.08
N ARG A 143 -23.76 -12.58 -0.36
CA ARG A 143 -22.69 -11.81 0.29
C ARG A 143 -22.94 -11.64 1.77
N LEU A 144 -24.19 -11.44 2.19
CA LEU A 144 -24.55 -11.38 3.60
C LEU A 144 -24.33 -12.74 4.26
N LEU A 145 -24.86 -13.83 3.70
CA LEU A 145 -24.66 -15.18 4.22
C LEU A 145 -23.17 -15.48 4.43
N ARG A 146 -22.30 -15.17 3.46
CA ARG A 146 -20.85 -15.40 3.57
C ARG A 146 -20.14 -14.54 4.64
N ASN A 147 -20.59 -13.30 4.86
CA ASN A 147 -19.81 -12.32 5.63
C ASN A 147 -20.38 -12.03 7.03
N ILE A 148 -21.69 -12.22 7.22
CA ILE A 148 -22.37 -11.90 8.48
C ILE A 148 -22.95 -13.13 9.16
N CYS A 149 -23.45 -14.11 8.41
CA CYS A 149 -23.83 -15.43 8.93
C CYS A 149 -22.56 -16.29 9.02
N SER A 150 -22.40 -17.09 10.08
CA SER A 150 -21.11 -17.72 10.42
C SER A 150 -20.79 -18.98 9.58
N PHE A 151 -21.09 -18.95 8.28
CA PHE A 151 -20.87 -20.07 7.38
C PHE A 151 -19.40 -20.25 7.03
N THR A 152 -18.97 -21.50 6.97
CA THR A 152 -17.58 -21.84 6.64
C THR A 152 -17.45 -22.06 5.13
N PRO A 153 -16.44 -21.48 4.45
CA PRO A 153 -16.24 -21.74 3.03
C PRO A 153 -16.08 -23.23 2.74
N PRO A 154 -16.62 -23.72 1.60
CA PRO A 154 -16.28 -25.04 1.08
C PRO A 154 -14.76 -25.18 0.88
N VAL A 155 -14.26 -26.41 0.73
CA VAL A 155 -12.83 -26.68 0.50
C VAL A 155 -12.28 -25.94 -0.72
N THR A 156 -13.11 -25.76 -1.75
CA THR A 156 -12.78 -25.02 -2.98
C THR A 156 -12.92 -23.50 -2.85
N GLY A 157 -13.37 -23.01 -1.69
CA GLY A 157 -13.78 -21.63 -1.46
C GLY A 157 -15.14 -21.29 -2.08
N TRP A 158 -15.57 -20.05 -1.89
CA TRP A 158 -16.88 -19.53 -2.35
C TRP A 158 -16.93 -19.19 -3.84
N ASP A 159 -15.78 -19.12 -4.51
CA ASP A 159 -15.62 -18.54 -5.85
C ASP A 159 -15.35 -19.56 -6.95
N ALA A 160 -14.99 -20.80 -6.60
CA ALA A 160 -14.84 -21.91 -7.53
C ALA A 160 -16.01 -22.90 -7.43
N LEU A 161 -16.30 -23.61 -8.53
CA LEU A 161 -17.30 -24.68 -8.56
C LEU A 161 -16.91 -25.79 -7.57
N PRO A 162 -17.76 -26.10 -6.57
CA PRO A 162 -17.49 -27.20 -5.66
C PRO A 162 -17.51 -28.55 -6.37
N ALA A 163 -16.85 -29.56 -5.80
CA ALA A 163 -16.83 -30.90 -6.35
C ALA A 163 -18.25 -31.45 -6.53
N SER A 164 -18.53 -32.19 -7.61
CA SER A 164 -19.89 -32.67 -7.93
C SER A 164 -20.53 -33.56 -6.87
N LYS A 165 -19.71 -34.17 -6.00
CA LYS A 165 -20.14 -35.02 -4.88
C LYS A 165 -20.13 -34.31 -3.53
N ASP A 166 -19.76 -33.03 -3.49
CA ASP A 166 -19.84 -32.20 -2.30
C ASP A 166 -21.25 -31.60 -2.20
N TYR A 167 -22.08 -32.25 -1.38
CA TYR A 167 -23.47 -31.89 -1.08
C TYR A 167 -23.60 -31.21 0.28
N THR A 168 -22.52 -30.65 0.81
CA THR A 168 -22.61 -29.79 1.99
C THR A 168 -23.44 -28.54 1.67
N PHE A 169 -24.05 -27.97 2.70
CA PHE A 169 -24.92 -26.81 2.54
C PHE A 169 -24.18 -25.62 1.92
N GLU A 170 -22.99 -25.31 2.42
CA GLU A 170 -22.15 -24.24 1.91
C GLU A 170 -21.66 -24.51 0.49
N ALA A 171 -21.42 -25.77 0.12
CA ALA A 171 -21.11 -26.13 -1.26
C ALA A 171 -22.31 -25.89 -2.19
N ASP A 172 -23.53 -26.18 -1.75
CA ASP A 172 -24.72 -25.88 -2.56
C ASP A 172 -24.95 -24.37 -2.72
N LEU A 173 -24.73 -23.56 -1.67
CA LEU A 173 -24.75 -22.10 -1.79
C LEU A 173 -23.70 -21.61 -2.80
N ALA A 174 -22.46 -22.10 -2.69
CA ALA A 174 -21.38 -21.74 -3.61
C ALA A 174 -21.68 -22.18 -5.06
N ARG A 175 -22.32 -23.33 -5.24
CA ARG A 175 -22.74 -23.88 -6.55
C ARG A 175 -23.80 -22.99 -7.22
N ILE A 176 -24.83 -22.55 -6.49
CA ILE A 176 -25.83 -21.60 -7.01
C ILE A 176 -25.16 -20.30 -7.44
N LYS A 177 -24.28 -19.74 -6.60
CA LYS A 177 -23.50 -18.55 -6.98
C LYS A 177 -22.65 -18.79 -8.22
N TYR A 178 -21.94 -19.91 -8.29
CA TYR A 178 -21.06 -20.22 -9.41
C TYR A 178 -21.84 -20.29 -10.72
N PHE A 179 -22.96 -21.02 -10.75
CA PHE A 179 -23.78 -21.12 -11.95
C PHE A 179 -24.42 -19.80 -12.32
N ARG A 180 -24.92 -19.02 -11.36
CA ARG A 180 -25.37 -17.64 -11.62
C ARG A 180 -24.26 -16.84 -12.30
N ASN A 181 -23.08 -16.79 -11.69
CA ASN A 181 -21.97 -16.01 -12.24
C ASN A 181 -21.48 -16.52 -13.60
N SER A 182 -21.51 -17.84 -13.83
CA SER A 182 -20.99 -18.45 -15.05
C SER A 182 -21.97 -18.31 -16.21
N ILE A 183 -23.27 -18.53 -15.96
CA ILE A 183 -24.30 -18.32 -16.96
C ILE A 183 -24.29 -16.83 -17.32
N TYR A 184 -24.55 -15.92 -16.38
CA TYR A 184 -24.61 -14.47 -16.67
C TYR A 184 -23.27 -13.85 -17.07
N GLY A 185 -22.14 -14.41 -16.67
CA GLY A 185 -20.81 -13.90 -17.06
C GLY A 185 -20.39 -14.27 -18.48
N HIS A 186 -21.08 -15.24 -19.10
CA HIS A 186 -20.71 -15.82 -20.40
C HIS A 186 -21.91 -16.06 -21.33
N VAL A 187 -23.10 -15.50 -21.04
CA VAL A 187 -24.23 -15.58 -21.97
C VAL A 187 -23.84 -14.90 -23.27
N ASN A 188 -24.05 -15.58 -24.39
CA ASN A 188 -23.95 -14.95 -25.70
C ASN A 188 -25.13 -13.97 -25.89
N GLU A 189 -25.04 -13.07 -26.86
CA GLU A 189 -26.09 -12.10 -27.18
C GLU A 189 -27.49 -12.73 -27.43
N ASN A 190 -27.54 -14.04 -27.71
CA ASN A 190 -28.75 -14.78 -28.03
C ASN A 190 -29.49 -15.37 -26.81
N MET A 191 -28.87 -15.40 -25.62
CA MET A 191 -29.46 -15.96 -24.39
C MET A 191 -30.01 -17.38 -24.57
N GLU A 192 -29.21 -18.25 -25.18
CA GLU A 192 -29.60 -19.62 -25.51
C GLU A 192 -28.77 -20.66 -24.76
N ILE A 193 -29.42 -21.73 -24.27
CA ILE A 193 -28.76 -22.90 -23.69
C ILE A 193 -29.13 -24.14 -24.51
N ALA A 194 -28.12 -24.77 -25.10
CA ALA A 194 -28.26 -26.02 -25.84
C ALA A 194 -28.80 -27.15 -24.94
N ASP A 195 -29.58 -28.05 -25.53
CA ASP A 195 -30.28 -29.12 -24.80
C ASP A 195 -29.35 -30.01 -23.94
N ASP A 196 -28.17 -30.34 -24.46
CA ASP A 196 -27.19 -31.17 -23.75
C ASP A 196 -26.64 -30.47 -22.49
N CYS A 197 -26.34 -29.18 -22.60
CA CYS A 197 -25.95 -28.33 -21.48
C CYS A 197 -27.10 -28.13 -20.50
N PHE A 198 -28.32 -27.92 -21.02
CA PHE A 198 -29.52 -27.72 -20.21
C PHE A 198 -29.76 -28.88 -19.26
N VAL A 199 -29.69 -30.13 -19.74
CA VAL A 199 -29.90 -31.32 -18.89
C VAL A 199 -28.93 -31.36 -17.71
N VAL A 200 -27.65 -31.04 -17.95
CA VAL A 200 -26.62 -31.03 -16.91
C VAL A 200 -26.88 -29.89 -15.92
N LEU A 201 -27.03 -28.66 -16.43
CA LEU A 201 -27.25 -27.47 -15.61
C LEU A 201 -28.52 -27.60 -14.77
N TRP A 202 -29.61 -28.05 -15.38
CA TRP A 202 -30.88 -28.25 -14.72
C TRP A 202 -30.72 -29.19 -13.53
N ARG A 203 -30.09 -30.36 -13.72
CA ARG A 203 -29.87 -31.34 -12.65
C ARG A 203 -29.03 -30.77 -11.51
N GLU A 204 -27.91 -30.12 -11.82
CA GLU A 204 -27.00 -29.58 -10.79
C GLU A 204 -27.67 -28.45 -9.98
N ILE A 205 -28.35 -27.53 -10.66
CA ILE A 205 -29.00 -26.36 -10.04
C ILE A 205 -30.24 -26.78 -9.27
N SER A 206 -31.16 -27.54 -9.89
CA SER A 206 -32.37 -28.02 -9.20
C SER A 206 -32.02 -28.87 -7.99
N GLY A 207 -31.06 -29.78 -8.11
CA GLY A 207 -30.60 -30.61 -7.02
C GLY A 207 -30.04 -29.78 -5.86
N ALA A 208 -29.27 -28.73 -6.15
CA ALA A 208 -28.75 -27.82 -5.12
C ALA A 208 -29.88 -27.05 -4.42
N LEU A 209 -30.85 -26.51 -5.17
CA LEU A 209 -32.00 -25.81 -4.58
C LEU A 209 -32.84 -26.73 -3.68
N VAL A 210 -33.11 -27.97 -4.11
CA VAL A 210 -33.86 -28.95 -3.30
C VAL A 210 -33.11 -29.34 -2.03
N ARG A 211 -31.77 -29.44 -2.07
CA ARG A 211 -30.94 -29.70 -0.89
C ARG A 211 -30.88 -28.51 0.07
N ILE A 212 -30.77 -27.28 -0.45
CA ILE A 212 -30.87 -26.04 0.34
C ILE A 212 -32.24 -25.98 1.02
N ALA A 213 -33.32 -26.20 0.29
CA ALA A 213 -34.67 -26.27 0.85
C ALA A 213 -34.80 -27.35 1.94
N GLY A 214 -34.09 -28.48 1.79
CA GLY A 214 -34.02 -29.55 2.77
C GLY A 214 -33.33 -29.18 4.08
N GLN A 215 -32.38 -28.24 4.05
CA GLN A 215 -31.79 -27.70 5.28
C GLN A 215 -32.79 -26.85 6.06
N ILE A 216 -33.73 -26.20 5.37
CA ILE A 216 -34.82 -25.44 6.02
C ILE A 216 -35.86 -26.41 6.58
N SER A 217 -36.38 -27.34 5.76
CA SER A 217 -37.18 -28.47 6.24
C SER A 217 -37.36 -29.56 5.17
N SER A 218 -37.64 -30.79 5.63
CA SER A 218 -37.96 -31.91 4.74
C SER A 218 -39.24 -31.71 3.94
N THR A 219 -40.25 -31.02 4.50
CA THR A 219 -41.48 -30.65 3.79
C THR A 219 -41.17 -29.68 2.66
N LYS A 220 -40.38 -28.63 2.94
CA LYS A 220 -40.00 -27.63 1.94
C LYS A 220 -39.17 -28.23 0.81
N SER A 221 -38.25 -29.15 1.11
CA SER A 221 -37.54 -29.90 0.07
C SER A 221 -38.48 -30.58 -0.93
N LYS A 222 -39.53 -31.26 -0.43
CA LYS A 222 -40.55 -31.91 -1.29
C LYS A 222 -41.38 -30.90 -2.08
N GLU A 223 -41.78 -29.78 -1.46
CA GLU A 223 -42.52 -28.71 -2.13
C GLU A 223 -41.72 -28.12 -3.29
N TRP A 224 -40.44 -27.82 -3.07
CA TRP A 224 -39.54 -27.31 -4.09
C TRP A 224 -39.26 -28.35 -5.18
N GLN A 225 -39.05 -29.61 -4.80
CA GLN A 225 -38.88 -30.68 -5.79
C GLN A 225 -40.10 -30.78 -6.72
N ASN A 226 -41.31 -30.85 -6.15
CA ASN A 226 -42.55 -30.92 -6.93
C ASN A 226 -42.79 -29.65 -7.77
N ALA A 227 -42.45 -28.47 -7.25
CA ALA A 227 -42.56 -27.21 -7.99
C ALA A 227 -41.59 -27.15 -9.17
N ILE A 228 -40.35 -27.59 -8.98
CA ILE A 228 -39.33 -27.64 -10.04
C ILE A 228 -39.69 -28.68 -11.09
N GLU A 229 -40.14 -29.87 -10.70
CA GLU A 229 -40.57 -30.91 -11.64
C GLU A 229 -41.77 -30.47 -12.48
N ARG A 230 -42.78 -29.83 -11.87
CA ARG A 230 -43.89 -29.22 -12.62
C ARG A 230 -43.39 -28.13 -13.55
N PHE A 231 -42.55 -27.23 -13.04
CA PHE A 231 -42.01 -26.14 -13.85
C PHE A 231 -41.29 -26.69 -15.08
N LEU A 232 -40.50 -27.77 -14.97
CA LEU A 232 -39.84 -28.40 -16.12
C LEU A 232 -40.82 -28.85 -17.23
N GLN A 233 -41.97 -29.39 -16.84
CA GLN A 233 -42.96 -29.97 -17.77
C GLN A 233 -43.93 -28.92 -18.32
N ASP A 234 -44.25 -27.91 -17.53
CA ASP A 234 -45.21 -26.87 -17.91
C ASP A 234 -44.66 -26.02 -19.06
N PRO A 235 -45.49 -25.68 -20.06
CA PRO A 235 -45.09 -24.79 -21.15
C PRO A 235 -44.77 -23.39 -20.60
N ILE A 236 -43.76 -22.75 -21.17
CA ILE A 236 -43.43 -21.35 -20.83
C ILE A 236 -44.59 -20.46 -21.29
N THR A 237 -45.18 -19.74 -20.35
CA THR A 237 -46.30 -18.83 -20.64
C THR A 237 -45.80 -17.45 -21.08
N GLU A 238 -46.65 -16.65 -21.73
CA GLU A 238 -46.34 -15.25 -22.04
C GLU A 238 -46.08 -14.40 -20.78
N ALA A 239 -46.60 -14.80 -19.62
CA ALA A 239 -46.26 -14.15 -18.35
C ALA A 239 -44.82 -14.45 -17.93
N ASP A 240 -44.34 -15.66 -18.19
CA ASP A 240 -42.95 -16.05 -17.91
C ASP A 240 -41.97 -15.35 -18.85
N LYS A 241 -42.37 -15.06 -20.09
CA LYS A 241 -41.59 -14.25 -21.03
C LYS A 241 -41.49 -12.78 -20.63
N ARG A 242 -42.50 -12.20 -19.97
CA ARG A 242 -42.35 -10.84 -19.41
C ARG A 242 -41.28 -10.76 -18.31
N TYR A 243 -41.09 -11.84 -17.57
CA TYR A 243 -40.01 -11.95 -16.57
C TYR A 243 -38.61 -11.90 -17.21
N GLU A 244 -38.50 -12.30 -18.48
CA GLU A 244 -37.27 -12.20 -19.28
C GLU A 244 -36.78 -10.75 -19.41
N GLN A 245 -37.70 -9.77 -19.50
CA GLN A 245 -37.36 -8.35 -19.56
C GLN A 245 -36.79 -7.82 -18.23
N GLU A 246 -37.34 -8.27 -17.11
CA GLU A 246 -36.82 -7.93 -15.76
C GLU A 246 -35.45 -8.58 -15.51
N LEU A 247 -35.27 -9.83 -15.97
CA LEU A 247 -33.97 -10.51 -15.96
C LEU A 247 -32.94 -9.78 -16.85
N TRP A 248 -33.37 -9.23 -17.99
CA TRP A 248 -32.55 -8.41 -18.89
C TRP A 248 -32.03 -7.14 -18.20
N GLN A 249 -32.86 -6.47 -17.40
CA GLN A 249 -32.43 -5.29 -16.65
C GLN A 249 -31.38 -5.64 -15.58
N LEU A 250 -31.53 -6.78 -14.89
CA LEU A 250 -30.53 -7.27 -13.95
C LEU A 250 -29.20 -7.60 -14.65
N TYR A 251 -29.26 -8.19 -15.85
CA TYR A 251 -28.10 -8.49 -16.68
C TYR A 251 -27.36 -7.24 -17.17
N GLN A 252 -28.09 -6.22 -17.62
CA GLN A 252 -27.51 -4.94 -18.04
C GLN A 252 -26.81 -4.24 -16.88
N ASN A 253 -27.45 -4.19 -15.71
CA ASN A 253 -26.85 -3.59 -14.52
C ASN A 253 -25.56 -4.32 -14.10
N ASP A 254 -25.53 -5.65 -14.10
CA ASP A 254 -24.33 -6.43 -13.76
C ASP A 254 -23.20 -6.26 -14.81
N THR A 255 -23.54 -6.10 -16.09
CA THR A 255 -22.57 -5.91 -17.20
C THR A 255 -21.95 -4.52 -17.18
N GLU A 256 -22.77 -3.46 -17.06
CA GLU A 256 -22.29 -2.07 -16.97
C GLU A 256 -21.41 -1.85 -15.74
N ILE A 257 -21.78 -2.43 -14.59
CA ILE A 257 -20.97 -2.38 -13.38
C ILE A 257 -19.63 -3.09 -13.58
N LYS A 258 -19.61 -4.24 -14.27
CA LYS A 258 -18.38 -4.99 -14.56
C LYS A 258 -17.45 -4.21 -15.49
N GLU A 259 -17.99 -3.60 -16.54
CA GLU A 259 -17.21 -2.74 -17.45
C GLU A 259 -16.67 -1.50 -16.74
N PHE A 260 -17.49 -0.83 -15.94
CA PHE A 260 -17.07 0.30 -15.12
C PHE A 260 -15.95 -0.08 -14.14
N MET A 261 -16.07 -1.23 -13.47
CA MET A 261 -15.04 -1.74 -12.55
C MET A 261 -13.73 -2.06 -13.27
N ASN A 262 -13.79 -2.66 -14.47
CA ASN A 262 -12.60 -2.93 -15.28
C ASN A 262 -11.92 -1.63 -15.74
N ASN A 263 -12.69 -0.63 -16.15
CA ASN A 263 -12.17 0.69 -16.52
C ASN A 263 -11.53 1.40 -15.33
N LEU A 264 -12.13 1.28 -14.15
CA LEU A 264 -11.57 1.82 -12.91
C LEU A 264 -10.27 1.10 -12.52
N ASP A 265 -10.20 -0.23 -12.61
CA ASP A 265 -8.98 -1.02 -12.35
C ASP A 265 -7.83 -0.63 -13.30
N CYS A 266 -8.13 -0.49 -14.60
CA CYS A 266 -7.19 0.02 -15.59
C CYS A 266 -6.70 1.43 -15.24
N SER A 267 -7.61 2.34 -14.84
CA SER A 267 -7.25 3.70 -14.45
C SER A 267 -6.39 3.74 -13.19
N VAL A 268 -6.71 2.92 -12.18
CA VAL A 268 -5.92 2.80 -10.95
C VAL A 268 -4.50 2.31 -11.26
N LYS A 269 -4.36 1.27 -12.09
CA LYS A 269 -3.04 0.78 -12.53
C LYS A 269 -2.24 1.85 -13.27
N HIS A 270 -2.91 2.68 -14.08
CA HIS A 270 -2.24 3.77 -14.78
C HIS A 270 -1.73 4.84 -13.81
N VAL A 271 -2.55 5.24 -12.84
CA VAL A 271 -2.17 6.19 -11.78
C VAL A 271 -1.03 5.64 -10.92
N GLU A 272 -1.10 4.37 -10.50
CA GLU A 272 -0.05 3.72 -9.72
C GLU A 272 1.30 3.72 -10.47
N LYS A 273 1.26 3.42 -11.78
CA LYS A 273 2.45 3.46 -12.64
C LYS A 273 3.00 4.89 -12.80
N ALA A 274 2.12 5.88 -12.97
CA ALA A 274 2.52 7.28 -13.07
C ALA A 274 3.19 7.77 -11.77
N ILE A 275 2.60 7.45 -10.61
CA ILE A 275 3.18 7.77 -9.29
C ILE A 275 4.56 7.13 -9.12
N TYR A 276 4.72 5.87 -9.52
CA TYR A 276 6.00 5.17 -9.42
C TYR A 276 7.10 5.85 -10.25
N VAL A 277 6.78 6.25 -11.49
CA VAL A 277 7.73 6.96 -12.37
C VAL A 277 8.09 8.33 -11.79
N GLU A 278 7.10 9.13 -11.41
CA GLU A 278 7.32 10.49 -10.88
C GLU A 278 8.16 10.46 -9.59
N THR A 279 7.87 9.51 -8.68
CA THR A 279 8.63 9.35 -7.43
C THR A 279 10.10 9.00 -7.70
N ARG A 280 10.37 8.19 -8.73
CA ARG A 280 11.73 7.84 -9.13
C ARG A 280 12.47 9.04 -9.73
N ASP A 281 11.82 9.78 -10.62
CA ASP A 281 12.42 10.96 -11.27
C ASP A 281 12.72 12.06 -10.23
N ILE A 282 11.81 12.30 -9.27
CA ILE A 282 12.04 13.20 -8.14
C ILE A 282 13.25 12.74 -7.31
N LYS A 283 13.35 11.44 -7.01
CA LYS A 283 14.46 10.87 -6.25
C LYS A 283 15.80 11.07 -6.96
N ASP A 284 15.85 10.85 -8.27
CA ASP A 284 17.07 10.97 -9.06
C ASP A 284 17.51 12.44 -9.20
N ARG A 285 16.56 13.35 -9.43
CA ARG A 285 16.81 14.80 -9.46
C ARG A 285 17.35 15.33 -8.13
N LEU A 286 16.66 15.03 -7.02
CA LEU A 286 17.12 15.43 -5.69
C LEU A 286 18.45 14.76 -5.34
N GLY A 287 18.66 13.50 -5.72
CA GLY A 287 19.94 12.81 -5.56
C GLY A 287 21.09 13.49 -6.30
N GLY A 288 20.84 13.98 -7.52
CA GLY A 288 21.79 14.76 -8.31
C GLY A 288 22.12 16.10 -7.67
N GLU A 289 21.12 16.89 -7.31
CA GLU A 289 21.27 18.21 -6.67
C GLU A 289 22.03 18.08 -5.34
N VAL A 290 21.64 17.16 -4.46
CA VAL A 290 22.31 16.93 -3.17
C VAL A 290 23.78 16.55 -3.38
N LYS A 291 24.10 15.75 -4.41
CA LYS A 291 25.48 15.38 -4.72
C LYS A 291 26.29 16.58 -5.20
N ALA A 292 25.73 17.42 -6.07
CA ALA A 292 26.38 18.63 -6.56
C ALA A 292 26.65 19.62 -5.42
N THR A 293 25.64 19.94 -4.61
CA THR A 293 25.80 20.85 -3.45
C THR A 293 26.81 20.29 -2.44
N THR A 294 26.83 18.97 -2.23
CA THR A 294 27.83 18.34 -1.34
C THR A 294 29.25 18.53 -1.88
N GLN A 295 29.46 18.47 -3.20
CA GLN A 295 30.77 18.69 -3.82
C GLN A 295 31.21 20.15 -3.70
N GLU A 296 30.30 21.10 -3.95
CA GLU A 296 30.57 22.54 -3.78
C GLU A 296 30.95 22.87 -2.34
N VAL A 297 30.16 22.40 -1.36
CA VAL A 297 30.45 22.59 0.07
C VAL A 297 31.80 21.97 0.46
N GLN A 298 32.16 20.82 -0.10
CA GLN A 298 33.49 20.23 0.12
C GLN A 298 34.62 21.05 -0.49
N GLY A 299 34.40 21.67 -1.66
CA GLY A 299 35.33 22.59 -2.31
C GLY A 299 35.58 23.83 -1.46
N LEU A 300 34.51 24.55 -1.11
CA LEU A 300 34.57 25.73 -0.25
C LEU A 300 35.22 25.43 1.10
N ARG A 301 34.94 24.26 1.69
CA ARG A 301 35.56 23.84 2.95
C ARG A 301 37.08 23.64 2.83
N LYS A 302 37.60 23.27 1.66
CA LYS A 302 39.04 23.18 1.41
C LYS A 302 39.65 24.56 1.28
N GLU A 303 39.05 25.44 0.47
CA GLU A 303 39.49 26.84 0.31
C GLU A 303 39.57 27.56 1.64
N VAL A 304 38.50 27.55 2.44
CA VAL A 304 38.48 28.17 3.78
C VAL A 304 39.57 27.60 4.70
N ARG A 305 39.91 26.31 4.55
CA ARG A 305 40.98 25.67 5.34
C ARG A 305 42.37 26.10 4.87
N GLU A 306 42.53 26.40 3.59
CA GLU A 306 43.79 26.90 3.02
C GLU A 306 44.00 28.36 3.42
N GLU A 307 43.01 29.23 3.23
CA GLU A 307 43.09 30.63 3.69
C GLU A 307 43.37 30.74 5.19
N ALA A 308 42.68 29.95 6.02
CA ALA A 308 42.93 29.95 7.46
C ALA A 308 44.35 29.49 7.83
N ARG A 309 45.00 28.65 7.00
CA ARG A 309 46.39 28.23 7.19
C ARG A 309 47.36 29.33 6.79
N ASP A 310 47.12 29.96 5.64
CA ASP A 310 47.97 31.04 5.13
C ASP A 310 47.95 32.24 6.09
N ILE A 311 46.77 32.64 6.58
CA ILE A 311 46.63 33.69 7.60
C ILE A 311 47.40 33.33 8.87
N LYS A 312 47.28 32.07 9.33
CA LYS A 312 47.98 31.61 10.53
C LYS A 312 49.50 31.66 10.35
N ASP A 313 50.00 31.23 9.21
CA ASP A 313 51.44 31.19 8.93
C ASP A 313 52.01 32.60 8.74
N HIS A 314 51.28 33.49 8.07
CA HIS A 314 51.64 34.90 7.91
C HIS A 314 51.71 35.63 9.26
N LEU A 315 50.64 35.58 10.05
CA LEU A 315 50.61 36.18 11.39
C LEU A 315 51.67 35.56 12.31
N GLY A 316 51.89 34.25 12.23
CA GLY A 316 52.93 33.57 12.98
C GLY A 316 54.34 34.05 12.62
N GLY A 317 54.57 34.41 11.35
CA GLY A 317 55.81 35.04 10.88
C GLY A 317 55.98 36.46 11.41
N GLU A 318 54.97 37.31 11.26
CA GLU A 318 54.99 38.70 11.74
C GLU A 318 55.22 38.77 13.26
N VAL A 319 54.47 37.98 14.04
CA VAL A 319 54.64 37.96 15.51
C VAL A 319 56.05 37.55 15.90
N LYS A 320 56.66 36.58 15.21
CA LYS A 320 58.06 36.20 15.47
C LYS A 320 59.03 37.33 15.13
N ALA A 321 58.84 38.00 14.01
CA ALA A 321 59.69 39.13 13.59
C ALA A 321 59.61 40.28 14.60
N THR A 322 58.40 40.74 14.95
CA THR A 322 58.21 41.80 15.95
C THR A 322 58.74 41.39 17.33
N THR A 323 58.57 40.12 17.72
CA THR A 323 59.14 39.61 18.98
C THR A 323 60.67 39.71 18.97
N GLN A 324 61.31 39.39 17.84
CA GLN A 324 62.76 39.48 17.69
C GLN A 324 63.25 40.93 17.74
N GLU A 325 62.59 41.84 17.02
CA GLU A 325 62.89 43.28 17.05
C GLU A 325 62.76 43.86 18.47
N VAL A 326 61.67 43.54 19.18
CA VAL A 326 61.49 43.95 20.59
C VAL A 326 62.58 43.39 21.49
N GLN A 327 63.02 42.15 21.28
CA GLN A 327 64.12 41.57 22.05
C GLN A 327 65.45 42.28 21.80
N ASP A 328 65.73 42.66 20.56
CA ASP A 328 66.98 43.33 20.20
C ASP A 328 67.00 44.79 20.68
N LEU A 329 65.90 45.54 20.50
CA LEU A 329 65.73 46.86 21.13
C LEU A 329 65.85 46.80 22.65
N ARG A 330 65.28 45.77 23.28
CA ARG A 330 65.40 45.57 24.74
C ARG A 330 66.85 45.32 25.18
N LYS A 331 67.68 44.70 24.34
CA LYS A 331 69.13 44.56 24.63
C LYS A 331 69.82 45.90 24.46
N GLU A 332 69.54 46.62 23.39
CA GLU A 332 70.13 47.95 23.11
C GLU A 332 69.85 48.94 24.24
N VAL A 333 68.58 49.12 24.62
CA VAL A 333 68.19 49.98 25.76
C VAL A 333 68.87 49.54 27.06
N ARG A 334 69.08 48.24 27.25
CA ARG A 334 69.78 47.71 28.44
C ARG A 334 71.26 48.08 28.41
N GLU A 335 71.92 48.06 27.26
CA GLU A 335 73.32 48.48 27.13
C GLU A 335 73.46 50.00 27.31
N GLU A 336 72.62 50.82 26.68
CA GLU A 336 72.61 52.27 26.91
C GLU A 336 72.40 52.62 28.39
N ALA A 337 71.45 51.97 29.05
CA ALA A 337 71.22 52.16 30.48
C ALA A 337 72.44 51.77 31.34
N ARG A 338 73.22 50.75 30.93
CA ARG A 338 74.48 50.39 31.60
C ARG A 338 75.56 51.44 31.37
N ASP A 339 75.72 51.92 30.14
CA ASP A 339 76.71 52.94 29.80
C ASP A 339 76.43 54.27 30.53
N ILE A 340 75.18 54.73 30.54
CA ILE A 340 74.74 55.90 31.32
C ILE A 340 75.05 55.68 32.81
N LYS A 341 74.73 54.51 33.36
CA LYS A 341 75.02 54.19 34.76
C LYS A 341 76.52 54.23 35.06
N VAL A 342 77.37 53.71 34.18
CA VAL A 342 78.84 53.75 34.33
C VAL A 342 79.36 55.17 34.23
N HIS A 343 78.89 55.95 33.25
CA HIS A 343 79.28 57.33 33.04
C HIS A 343 78.92 58.22 34.24
N LEU A 344 77.66 58.21 34.66
CA LEU A 344 77.20 58.91 35.87
C LEU A 344 77.97 58.45 37.11
N GLY A 345 78.26 57.15 37.23
CA GLY A 345 79.08 56.62 38.32
C GLY A 345 80.49 57.20 38.35
N ARG A 346 81.09 57.50 37.19
CA ARG A 346 82.39 58.19 37.09
C ARG A 346 82.27 59.66 37.45
N GLU A 347 81.28 60.37 36.91
CA GLU A 347 81.07 61.80 37.21
C GLU A 347 80.81 62.04 38.69
N VAL A 348 79.91 61.27 39.31
CA VAL A 348 79.63 61.37 40.75
C VAL A 348 80.91 61.12 41.56
N LYS A 349 81.75 60.17 41.14
CA LYS A 349 83.03 59.89 41.80
C LYS A 349 84.03 61.03 41.64
N ALA A 350 84.09 61.65 40.46
CA ALA A 350 84.93 62.83 40.19
C ALA A 350 84.48 64.05 41.01
N ILE A 351 83.18 64.35 41.03
CA ILE A 351 82.61 65.42 41.86
C ILE A 351 82.88 65.15 43.34
N ALA A 352 82.71 63.91 43.80
CA ALA A 352 83.02 63.54 45.18
C ALA A 352 84.52 63.77 45.52
N GLN A 353 85.44 63.50 44.58
CA GLN A 353 86.86 63.78 44.74
C GLN A 353 87.15 65.29 44.77
N GLU A 354 86.55 66.09 43.89
CA GLU A 354 86.66 67.55 43.91
C GLU A 354 86.13 68.16 45.20
N VAL A 355 84.93 67.76 45.64
CA VAL A 355 84.35 68.20 46.92
C VAL A 355 85.27 67.82 48.08
N TYR A 356 85.87 66.63 48.05
CA TYR A 356 86.84 66.21 49.06
C TYR A 356 88.11 67.07 49.03
N GLY A 357 88.62 67.41 47.84
CA GLY A 357 89.76 68.30 47.64
C GLY A 357 89.49 69.71 48.14
N LEU A 358 88.38 70.33 47.71
CA LEU A 358 87.94 71.64 48.19
C LEU A 358 87.76 71.66 49.71
N ARG A 359 87.24 70.58 50.30
CA ARG A 359 87.14 70.44 51.76
C ARG A 359 88.52 70.45 52.43
N GLN A 360 89.52 69.78 51.85
CA GLN A 360 90.89 69.82 52.36
C GLN A 360 91.53 71.21 52.17
N ASP A 361 91.31 71.87 51.05
CA ASP A 361 91.80 73.23 50.78
C ASP A 361 91.18 74.24 51.75
N ILE A 362 89.88 74.16 52.01
CA ILE A 362 89.20 74.99 53.02
C ILE A 362 89.79 74.73 54.41
N CYS A 363 90.03 73.46 54.79
CA CYS A 363 90.70 73.13 56.05
C CYS A 363 92.11 73.74 56.14
N SER A 364 92.83 73.77 55.02
CA SER A 364 94.20 74.31 54.94
C SER A 364 94.23 75.84 54.94
N SER A 365 93.29 76.49 54.24
CA SER A 365 93.17 77.95 54.15
C SER A 365 92.60 78.56 55.43
N VAL A 366 91.61 77.95 56.06
CA VAL A 366 91.10 78.40 57.37
C VAL A 366 92.13 78.11 58.45
N GLY A 367 92.86 76.99 58.36
CA GLY A 367 94.01 76.72 59.21
C GLY A 367 95.12 77.78 59.05
N GLY A 368 95.47 78.15 57.81
CA GLY A 368 96.49 79.15 57.52
C GLY A 368 96.07 80.58 57.89
N GLN A 369 94.83 80.98 57.62
CA GLN A 369 94.31 82.29 58.04
C GLN A 369 94.15 82.41 59.56
N LEU A 370 93.94 81.31 60.29
CA LEU A 370 94.03 81.33 61.75
C LEU A 370 95.47 81.46 62.25
N VAL A 371 96.47 81.03 61.47
CA VAL A 371 97.88 81.17 61.85
C VAL A 371 98.40 82.58 61.53
N ASP A 372 97.98 83.18 60.41
CA ASP A 372 98.35 84.57 60.04
C ASP A 372 97.55 85.66 60.80
N LEU A 373 96.50 85.30 61.54
CA LEU A 373 95.83 86.19 62.50
C LEU A 373 96.45 86.13 63.92
N PHE A 374 97.38 85.21 64.17
CA PHE A 374 97.97 84.96 65.49
C PHE A 374 99.49 85.11 65.55
N PHE A 375 100.13 85.60 64.48
CA PHE A 375 101.51 86.08 64.46
C PHE A 375 101.58 87.45 63.78
#